data_AF-A0A8J3AAV0-F1
#
_entry.id   AF-A0A8J3AAV0-F1
#
_cell.length_a   1.000
_cell.length_b   1.000
_cell.length_c   1.000
_cell.angle_alpha   90.00
_cell.angle_beta   90.00
_cell.angle_gamma   90.00
#
_symmetry.space_group_name_H-M   'P 1'
#
loop_
_entity.id
_entity.type
_entity.pdbx_description
1 polymer ?
#
loop_
_entity_poly.entity_id
_entity_poly.type
_entity_poly.pdbx_seq_one_letter_code
_entity_poly.pdbx_strand_id
1 'polypeptide(L)'
;MVKIPDAAEHRRRFAALPLSERRAVVRAVNRGVAVDKRKHAPLAVVLARRQMRLWRWAWVCGAAIGAIGVVDGWQAMLVNALIGTTMLGLVGRHWFVRARRAEQANLALAEGRGRGQKRSSSGRARAGAHATGTAPPARERLRERLGRGRPRRSDPAGR
;
A
#
# COMPACT_ATOMS: atom_id res chain seq x y z
N MET A 1 -6.96 28.32 -7.92
CA MET A 1 -8.00 27.42 -7.37
C MET A 1 -8.05 26.17 -8.26
N VAL A 2 -7.71 24.98 -7.74
CA VAL A 2 -7.62 23.76 -8.56
C VAL A 2 -9.02 23.34 -9.00
N LYS A 3 -9.29 23.33 -10.31
CA LYS A 3 -10.57 22.91 -10.87
C LYS A 3 -10.73 21.41 -10.61
N ILE A 4 -11.65 21.05 -9.72
CA ILE A 4 -11.97 19.65 -9.43
C ILE A 4 -12.83 19.14 -10.59
N PRO A 5 -12.38 18.12 -11.34
CA PRO A 5 -13.11 17.63 -12.51
C PRO A 5 -14.48 17.07 -12.12
N ASP A 6 -15.44 17.21 -13.04
CA ASP A 6 -16.80 16.68 -12.88
C ASP A 6 -16.78 15.14 -12.72
N ALA A 7 -17.82 14.57 -12.10
CA ALA A 7 -17.89 13.13 -11.79
C ALA A 7 -17.82 12.25 -13.06
N ALA A 8 -18.40 12.69 -14.17
CA ALA A 8 -18.32 11.99 -15.45
C ALA A 8 -16.91 12.08 -16.06
N GLU A 9 -16.32 13.28 -16.01
CA GLU A 9 -14.96 13.54 -16.49
C GLU A 9 -13.91 12.77 -15.69
N HIS A 10 -14.10 12.63 -14.37
CA HIS A 10 -13.27 11.81 -13.49
C HIS A 10 -13.30 10.34 -13.89
N ARG A 11 -14.48 9.76 -14.11
CA ARG A 11 -14.61 8.35 -14.52
C ARG A 11 -13.90 8.10 -15.84
N ARG A 12 -14.07 9.00 -16.83
CA ARG A 12 -13.39 8.90 -18.13
C ARG A 12 -11.87 8.99 -17.97
N ARG A 13 -11.36 10.00 -17.26
CA ARG A 13 -9.92 10.16 -17.02
C ARG A 13 -9.32 8.99 -16.25
N PHE A 14 -10.03 8.44 -15.26
CA PHE A 14 -9.56 7.29 -14.49
C PHE A 14 -9.59 6.00 -15.33
N ALA A 15 -10.60 5.81 -16.18
CA ALA A 15 -10.70 4.67 -17.09
C ALA A 15 -9.61 4.71 -18.19
N ALA A 16 -9.24 5.91 -18.65
CA ALA A 16 -8.18 6.10 -19.64
C ALA A 16 -6.77 5.82 -19.11
N LEU A 17 -6.57 5.75 -17.79
CA LEU A 17 -5.26 5.42 -17.22
C LEU A 17 -4.91 3.93 -17.43
N PRO A 18 -3.63 3.58 -17.62
CA PRO A 18 -3.21 2.18 -17.57
C PRO A 18 -3.49 1.56 -16.18
N LEU A 19 -3.75 0.26 -16.14
CA LEU A 19 -4.12 -0.46 -14.90
C LEU A 19 -3.09 -0.29 -13.77
N SER A 20 -1.80 -0.22 -14.11
CA SER A 20 -0.71 -0.01 -13.15
C SER A 20 -0.80 1.37 -12.47
N GLU A 21 -1.10 2.42 -13.23
CA GLU A 21 -1.28 3.78 -12.70
C GLU A 21 -2.54 3.89 -11.85
N ARG A 22 -3.64 3.25 -12.25
CA ARG A 22 -4.86 3.16 -11.42
C ARG A 22 -4.58 2.51 -10.08
N ARG A 23 -3.90 1.36 -10.07
CA ARG A 23 -3.52 0.65 -8.83
C ARG A 23 -2.59 1.49 -7.96
N ALA A 24 -1.66 2.24 -8.54
CA ALA A 24 -0.78 3.14 -7.80
C ALA A 24 -1.56 4.26 -7.11
N VAL A 25 -2.51 4.90 -7.80
CA VAL A 25 -3.39 5.93 -7.22
C VAL A 25 -4.22 5.36 -6.07
N VAL A 26 -4.88 4.22 -6.29
CA VAL A 26 -5.69 3.56 -5.25
C VAL A 26 -4.82 3.18 -4.04
N ARG A 27 -3.61 2.66 -4.27
CA ARG A 27 -2.68 2.29 -3.19
C ARG A 27 -2.22 3.51 -2.39
N ALA A 28 -1.94 4.63 -3.05
CA ALA A 28 -1.57 5.87 -2.37
C ALA A 28 -2.72 6.40 -1.49
N VAL A 29 -3.94 6.39 -2.01
CA VAL A 29 -5.14 6.80 -1.25
C VAL A 29 -5.39 5.86 -0.07
N ASN A 30 -5.33 4.54 -0.26
CA ASN A 30 -5.49 3.57 0.83
C ASN A 30 -4.40 3.72 1.90
N ARG A 31 -3.18 4.11 1.50
CA ARG A 31 -2.09 4.40 2.41
C ARG A 31 -2.22 5.77 3.10
N GLY A 32 -3.14 6.64 2.70
CA GLY A 32 -3.28 7.96 3.29
C GLY A 32 -2.20 8.96 2.84
N VAL A 33 -1.57 8.73 1.69
CA VAL A 33 -0.41 9.52 1.21
C VAL A 33 -0.69 10.23 -0.12
N ALA A 34 0.13 11.23 -0.44
CA ALA A 34 0.11 11.89 -1.74
C ALA A 34 0.57 10.94 -2.85
N VAL A 35 -0.01 11.07 -4.05
CA VAL A 35 0.44 10.32 -5.23
C VAL A 35 1.80 10.81 -5.72
N ASP A 36 2.55 9.92 -6.39
CA ASP A 36 3.89 10.25 -6.90
C ASP A 36 3.87 11.32 -8.00
N LYS A 37 2.88 11.26 -8.91
CA LYS A 37 2.78 12.20 -10.04
C LYS A 37 1.70 13.23 -9.76
N ARG A 38 2.07 14.52 -9.74
CA ARG A 38 1.14 15.66 -9.53
C ARG A 38 -0.08 15.62 -10.46
N LYS A 39 0.08 15.16 -11.71
CA LYS A 39 -1.02 14.98 -12.67
C LYS A 39 -2.16 14.08 -12.18
N HIS A 40 -1.90 13.14 -11.25
CA HIS A 40 -2.91 12.25 -10.70
C HIS A 40 -3.52 12.75 -9.38
N ALA A 41 -2.99 13.84 -8.80
CA ALA A 41 -3.46 14.36 -7.52
C ALA A 41 -4.96 14.71 -7.51
N PRO A 42 -5.54 15.35 -8.56
CA PRO A 42 -6.98 15.60 -8.60
C PRO A 42 -7.81 14.32 -8.61
N LEU A 43 -7.33 13.26 -9.27
CA LEU A 43 -8.02 11.95 -9.31
C LEU A 43 -8.02 11.28 -7.94
N ALA A 44 -6.90 11.39 -7.21
CA ALA A 44 -6.75 10.87 -5.86
C ALA A 44 -7.68 11.59 -4.86
N VAL A 45 -7.82 12.91 -4.98
CA VAL A 45 -8.76 13.71 -4.17
C VAL A 45 -10.20 13.25 -4.35
N VAL A 46 -10.66 13.09 -5.60
CA VAL A 46 -12.03 12.61 -5.87
C VAL A 46 -12.24 11.19 -5.35
N LEU A 47 -11.24 10.31 -5.49
CA LEU A 47 -11.30 8.95 -4.96
C LEU A 47 -11.39 8.94 -3.43
N ALA A 48 -10.56 9.75 -2.75
CA ALA A 48 -10.59 9.90 -1.29
C ALA A 48 -11.95 10.43 -0.81
N ARG A 49 -12.54 11.41 -1.49
CA ARG A 49 -13.89 11.91 -1.19
C ARG A 49 -14.96 10.84 -1.32
N ARG A 50 -14.88 10.00 -2.35
CA ARG A 50 -15.82 8.89 -2.55
C ARG A 50 -15.67 7.84 -1.45
N GLN A 51 -14.45 7.49 -1.08
CA GLN A 51 -14.19 6.61 0.07
C GLN A 51 -14.74 7.22 1.36
N MET A 52 -14.51 8.50 1.64
CA MET A 52 -15.06 9.16 2.82
C MET A 52 -16.59 9.11 2.85
N ARG A 53 -17.27 9.34 1.72
CA ARG A 53 -18.74 9.20 1.65
C ARG A 53 -19.20 7.78 1.95
N LEU A 54 -18.55 6.77 1.37
CA LEU A 54 -18.85 5.36 1.66
C LEU A 54 -18.68 5.05 3.16
N TRP A 55 -17.53 5.41 3.72
CA TRP A 55 -17.22 5.15 5.12
C TRP A 55 -18.08 5.96 6.10
N ARG A 56 -18.62 7.11 5.68
CA ARG A 56 -19.59 7.88 6.46
C ARG A 56 -20.90 7.13 6.69
N TRP A 57 -21.27 6.23 5.77
CA TRP A 57 -22.50 5.43 5.86
C TRP A 57 -22.25 3.97 6.28
N ALA A 58 -20.99 3.58 6.47
CA ALA A 58 -20.64 2.19 6.78
C ALA A 58 -21.31 1.66 8.06
N TRP A 59 -21.49 2.51 9.09
CA TRP A 59 -22.17 2.12 10.33
C TRP A 59 -23.64 1.69 10.11
N VAL A 60 -24.33 2.24 9.11
CA VAL A 60 -25.70 1.86 8.75
C VAL A 60 -25.76 0.43 8.21
N CYS A 61 -24.74 0.00 7.45
CA CYS A 61 -24.65 -1.37 6.99
C CYS A 61 -24.48 -2.36 8.15
N GLY A 62 -23.80 -1.95 9.23
CA GLY A 62 -23.62 -2.78 10.43
C GLY A 62 -24.95 -3.05 11.13
N ALA A 63 -25.78 -2.01 11.27
CA ALA A 63 -27.13 -2.13 11.81
C ALA A 63 -28.03 -3.01 10.92
N ALA A 64 -27.96 -2.83 9.60
CA ALA A 64 -28.74 -3.62 8.65
C ALA A 64 -28.39 -5.11 8.67
N ILE A 65 -27.09 -5.45 8.75
CA ILE A 65 -26.64 -6.85 8.86
C ILE A 65 -27.12 -7.49 10.16
N GLY A 66 -27.03 -6.75 11.28
CA GLY A 66 -27.52 -7.23 12.58
C GLY A 66 -29.02 -7.49 12.59
N ALA A 67 -29.81 -6.68 11.88
CA ALA A 67 -31.26 -6.84 11.77
C ALA A 67 -31.70 -8.06 10.93
N ILE A 68 -30.83 -8.58 10.05
CA ILE A 68 -31.12 -9.76 9.20
C ILE A 68 -30.83 -11.07 9.96
N GLY A 69 -30.01 -11.03 11.01
CA GLY A 69 -29.71 -12.17 11.88
C GLY A 69 -30.86 -12.50 12.84
N VAL A 70 -31.99 -12.97 12.32
CA VAL A 70 -33.22 -13.28 13.08
C VAL A 70 -33.21 -14.71 13.66
N VAL A 71 -32.15 -15.48 13.44
CA VAL A 71 -32.14 -16.93 13.71
C VAL A 71 -32.21 -17.27 15.21
N ASP A 72 -31.76 -16.37 16.09
CA ASP A 72 -31.61 -16.63 17.54
C ASP A 72 -32.48 -15.73 18.46
N GLY A 73 -33.48 -15.03 17.91
CA GLY A 73 -34.39 -14.16 18.67
C GLY A 73 -33.95 -12.69 18.80
N TRP A 74 -34.87 -11.83 19.25
CA TRP A 74 -34.73 -10.36 19.18
C TRP A 74 -33.59 -9.81 20.07
N GLN A 75 -33.28 -10.47 21.18
CA GLN A 75 -32.16 -10.10 22.07
C GLN A 75 -30.81 -10.33 21.37
N ALA A 76 -30.63 -11.49 20.75
CA ALA A 76 -29.44 -11.82 19.97
C ALA A 76 -29.29 -10.88 18.76
N MET A 77 -30.40 -10.52 18.10
CA MET A 77 -30.43 -9.53 17.02
C MET A 77 -29.89 -8.17 17.48
N LEU A 78 -30.33 -7.65 18.64
CA LEU A 78 -29.86 -6.38 19.18
C LEU A 78 -28.38 -6.42 19.55
N VAL A 79 -27.92 -7.50 20.18
CA VAL A 79 -26.50 -7.66 20.53
C VAL A 79 -25.63 -7.73 19.27
N ASN A 80 -26.04 -8.50 18.27
CA ASN A 80 -25.33 -8.61 16.99
C ASN A 80 -25.33 -7.27 16.22
N ALA A 81 -26.45 -6.55 16.21
CA ALA A 81 -26.53 -5.22 15.61
C ALA A 81 -25.64 -4.21 16.32
N LEU A 82 -25.55 -4.26 17.65
CA LEU A 82 -24.67 -3.38 18.43
C LEU A 82 -23.19 -3.67 18.14
N ILE A 83 -22.80 -4.94 18.18
CA ILE A 83 -21.42 -5.37 17.90
C ILE A 83 -21.04 -5.03 16.45
N GLY A 84 -21.89 -5.39 15.49
CA GLY A 84 -21.67 -5.14 14.07
C GLY A 84 -21.56 -3.65 13.74
N THR A 85 -22.49 -2.85 14.25
CA THR A 85 -22.46 -1.38 14.10
C THR A 85 -21.20 -0.78 14.72
N THR A 86 -20.82 -1.21 15.92
CA THR A 86 -19.66 -0.67 16.64
C THR A 86 -18.36 -1.00 15.91
N MET A 87 -18.14 -2.27 15.55
CA MET A 87 -16.96 -2.70 14.80
C MET A 87 -16.86 -1.99 13.45
N LEU A 88 -17.95 -1.95 12.69
CA LEU A 88 -17.96 -1.34 11.36
C LEU A 88 -17.84 0.19 11.45
N GLY A 89 -18.36 0.81 12.52
CA GLY A 89 -18.15 2.22 12.85
C GLY A 89 -16.69 2.56 13.15
N LEU A 90 -16.00 1.73 13.93
CA LEU A 90 -14.57 1.90 14.23
C LEU A 90 -13.70 1.75 12.97
N VAL A 91 -13.94 0.69 12.19
CA VAL A 91 -13.26 0.47 10.91
C VAL A 91 -13.54 1.63 9.95
N GLY A 92 -14.81 2.05 9.84
CA GLY A 92 -15.22 3.18 9.03
C GLY A 92 -14.53 4.47 9.44
N ARG A 93 -14.39 4.74 10.74
CA ARG A 93 -13.66 5.91 11.25
C ARG A 93 -12.17 5.84 10.92
N HIS A 94 -11.53 4.69 11.09
CA HIS A 94 -10.12 4.52 10.72
C HIS A 94 -9.88 4.87 9.24
N TRP A 95 -10.68 4.29 8.35
CA TRP A 95 -10.58 4.53 6.92
C TRP A 95 -10.98 5.95 6.52
N PHE A 96 -11.96 6.55 7.19
CA PHE A 96 -12.34 7.96 6.99
C PHE A 96 -11.18 8.90 7.30
N VAL A 97 -10.52 8.72 8.45
CA VAL A 97 -9.35 9.53 8.83
C VAL A 97 -8.22 9.35 7.83
N ARG A 98 -7.95 8.12 7.38
CA ARG A 98 -6.93 7.87 6.34
C ARG A 98 -7.27 8.55 5.01
N ALA A 99 -8.51 8.44 4.55
CA ALA A 99 -8.95 9.08 3.31
C ALA A 99 -8.85 10.62 3.40
N ARG A 100 -9.18 11.20 4.56
CA ARG A 100 -9.00 12.64 4.82
C ARG A 100 -7.53 13.05 4.77
N ARG A 101 -6.62 12.26 5.34
CA ARG A 101 -5.16 12.48 5.23
C ARG A 101 -4.68 12.42 3.78
N ALA A 102 -5.14 11.43 3.00
CA ALA A 102 -4.83 11.35 1.57
C ALA A 102 -5.34 12.59 0.82
N GLU A 103 -6.57 13.04 1.10
CA GLU A 103 -7.12 14.25 0.45
C GLU A 103 -6.24 15.47 0.71
N GLN A 104 -5.90 15.75 1.96
CA GLN A 104 -5.06 16.89 2.34
C GLN A 104 -3.68 16.83 1.67
N ALA A 105 -3.04 15.66 1.68
CA ALA A 105 -1.73 15.47 1.07
C ALA A 105 -1.76 15.68 -0.46
N ASN A 106 -2.83 15.23 -1.12
CA ASN A 106 -2.98 15.39 -2.57
C ASN A 106 -3.43 16.81 -2.96
N LEU A 107 -4.22 17.49 -2.13
CA LEU A 107 -4.54 18.92 -2.33
C LEU A 107 -3.28 19.78 -2.20
N ALA A 108 -2.48 19.55 -1.17
CA ALA A 108 -1.19 20.24 -1.01
C ALA A 108 -0.29 20.02 -2.23
N LEU A 109 -0.21 18.78 -2.74
CA LEU A 109 0.53 18.46 -3.96
C LEU A 109 -0.04 19.15 -5.21
N ALA A 110 -1.37 19.21 -5.35
CA ALA A 110 -2.03 19.88 -6.46
C ALA A 110 -1.76 21.40 -6.46
N GLU A 111 -1.77 22.03 -5.28
CA GLU A 111 -1.43 23.44 -5.07
C GLU A 111 0.07 23.74 -5.22
N GLY A 112 0.92 22.71 -5.36
CA GLY A 112 2.37 22.86 -5.44
C GLY A 112 3.05 23.12 -4.09
N ARG A 113 2.29 23.08 -2.99
CA ARG A 113 2.77 23.21 -1.60
C ARG A 113 3.26 21.88 -1.00
N GLY A 114 2.85 20.76 -1.60
CA GLY A 114 3.21 19.41 -1.18
C GLY A 114 4.43 18.89 -1.91
N ARG A 115 5.43 18.41 -1.15
CA ARG A 115 6.46 17.53 -1.71
C ARG A 115 5.77 16.19 -2.00
N GLY A 116 5.49 15.91 -3.28
CA GLY A 116 5.12 14.56 -3.71
C GLY A 116 6.13 13.58 -3.12
N GLN A 117 5.73 12.36 -2.80
CA GLN A 117 6.59 11.35 -2.21
C GLN A 117 7.72 11.03 -3.20
N LYS A 118 8.74 11.89 -3.28
CA LYS A 118 9.97 11.69 -4.04
C LYS A 118 10.56 10.43 -3.42
N ARG A 119 10.41 9.32 -4.15
CA ARG A 119 10.96 8.00 -3.85
C ARG A 119 12.18 8.10 -2.95
N SER A 120 11.99 7.97 -1.63
CA SER A 120 13.08 7.64 -0.71
C SER A 120 13.38 6.13 -0.76
N SER A 121 13.02 5.46 -1.85
CA SER A 121 13.37 4.07 -2.13
C SER A 121 14.65 3.94 -2.95
N SER A 122 15.28 5.03 -3.41
CA SER A 122 16.62 4.98 -4.01
C SER A 122 17.76 5.33 -3.02
N GLY A 123 17.45 5.83 -1.83
CA GLY A 123 18.46 6.18 -0.81
C GLY A 123 18.68 5.13 0.29
N ARG A 124 17.69 4.27 0.56
CA ARG A 124 17.78 3.29 1.66
C ARG A 124 18.33 1.92 1.24
N ALA A 125 18.60 1.71 -0.04
CA ALA A 125 19.25 0.50 -0.55
C ALA A 125 20.79 0.59 -0.59
N ARG A 126 21.38 1.79 -0.44
CA ARG A 126 22.85 1.97 -0.39
C ARG A 126 23.42 2.20 1.00
N ALA A 127 22.60 2.54 2.00
CA ALA A 127 23.07 2.76 3.37
C ALA A 127 23.20 1.46 4.21
N GLY A 128 22.73 0.31 3.70
CA GLY A 128 22.88 -1.00 4.36
C GLY A 128 23.97 -1.89 3.79
N ALA A 129 24.70 -1.45 2.75
CA ALA A 129 25.66 -2.28 2.02
C ALA A 129 27.13 -2.04 2.40
N HIS A 130 27.42 -1.18 3.39
CA HIS A 130 28.80 -0.84 3.76
C HIS A 130 29.20 -1.15 5.21
N ALA A 131 28.39 -1.91 5.95
CA ALA A 131 28.72 -2.32 7.32
C ALA A 131 28.34 -3.77 7.60
N THR A 132 28.81 -4.71 6.78
CA THR A 132 29.06 -6.10 7.20
C THR A 132 30.05 -6.70 6.22
N GLY A 133 31.23 -7.04 6.74
CA GLY A 133 32.31 -7.66 5.99
C GLY A 133 31.86 -8.92 5.26
N THR A 134 32.20 -8.96 3.97
CA THR A 134 32.73 -10.12 3.24
C THR A 134 32.30 -11.50 3.75
N ALA A 135 31.18 -12.00 3.23
CA ALA A 135 30.99 -13.42 3.01
C ALA A 135 30.56 -13.62 1.56
N PRO A 136 31.39 -14.24 0.69
CA PRO A 136 31.00 -14.51 -0.68
C PRO A 136 29.84 -15.53 -0.73
N PRO A 137 28.92 -15.41 -1.71
CA PRO A 137 27.75 -16.26 -1.84
C PRO A 137 28.15 -17.73 -1.98
N ALA A 138 27.37 -18.63 -1.37
CA ALA A 138 27.65 -20.07 -1.21
C ALA A 138 28.01 -20.85 -2.49
N ARG A 139 27.77 -20.27 -3.68
CA ARG A 139 28.17 -20.85 -4.97
C ARG A 139 29.68 -20.80 -5.22
N GLU A 140 30.39 -19.84 -4.62
CA GLU A 140 31.84 -19.70 -4.79
C GLU A 140 32.62 -20.66 -3.87
N ARG A 141 32.10 -20.90 -2.65
CA ARG A 141 32.67 -21.86 -1.68
C ARG A 141 32.63 -23.32 -2.15
N LEU A 142 31.64 -23.67 -2.98
CA LEU A 142 31.51 -25.03 -3.54
C LEU A 142 32.56 -25.28 -4.64
N ARG A 143 32.88 -24.26 -5.45
CA ARG A 143 33.94 -24.33 -6.45
C ARG A 143 35.34 -24.38 -5.82
N GLU A 144 35.57 -23.64 -4.74
CA GLU A 144 36.85 -23.69 -4.01
C GLU A 144 37.12 -25.06 -3.36
N ARG A 145 36.07 -25.71 -2.81
CA ARG A 145 36.20 -27.05 -2.22
C ARG A 145 36.49 -28.14 -3.27
N LEU A 146 35.97 -28.00 -4.49
CA LEU A 146 36.22 -28.95 -5.57
C LEU A 146 37.53 -28.67 -6.33
N GLY A 147 38.11 -27.46 -6.20
CA GLY A 147 39.34 -27.04 -6.88
C GLY A 147 40.65 -27.18 -6.10
N ARG A 148 40.61 -27.49 -4.80
CA ARG A 148 41.80 -27.60 -3.92
C ARG A 148 42.16 -29.02 -3.49
N GLY A 149 42.12 -29.96 -4.44
CA GLY A 149 42.77 -31.27 -4.31
C GLY A 149 44.07 -31.31 -5.11
N ARG A 150 45.21 -30.94 -4.51
CA ARG A 150 46.57 -31.29 -4.97
C ARG A 150 47.33 -31.82 -3.73
N PRO A 151 48.30 -32.76 -3.84
CA PRO A 151 49.32 -32.74 -4.89
C PRO A 151 49.75 -34.11 -5.47
N ARG A 152 50.53 -33.99 -6.57
CA ARG A 152 51.48 -34.98 -7.12
C ARG A 152 52.22 -35.74 -6.02
N ARG A 153 52.31 -37.07 -6.15
CA ARG A 153 53.36 -37.88 -5.52
C ARG A 153 54.42 -38.14 -6.57
N SER A 154 55.63 -37.67 -6.28
CA SER A 154 56.86 -37.79 -7.05
C SER A 154 57.31 -39.25 -7.13
N ASP A 155 57.82 -39.63 -8.30
CA ASP A 155 58.73 -40.77 -8.46
C ASP A 155 59.93 -40.68 -7.51
N PRO A 156 60.50 -41.81 -7.10
CA PRO A 156 61.93 -41.93 -6.91
C PRO A 156 62.51 -42.85 -8.00
N ALA A 157 63.41 -42.28 -8.79
CA ALA A 157 64.32 -43.04 -9.63
C ALA A 157 65.43 -43.68 -8.79
N GLY A 158 65.86 -44.89 -9.16
CA GLY A 158 67.23 -45.37 -8.99
C GLY A 158 67.44 -46.57 -8.05
N ARG A 159 67.54 -47.77 -8.61
CA ARG A 159 68.81 -48.46 -8.96
C ARG A 159 68.52 -49.75 -9.70
#